data_AF-A0AAD0X1A2-F1
#
_entry.id   AF-A0AAD0X1A2-F1
#
_cell.length_a   1.000
_cell.length_b   1.000
_cell.length_c   1.000
_cell.angle_alpha   90.00
_cell.angle_beta   90.00
_cell.angle_gamma   90.00
#
_symmetry.space_group_name_H-M   'P 1'
#
loop_
_entity.id
_entity.type
_entity.pdbx_description
1 polymer ?
#
loop_
_entity_poly.entity_id
_entity_poly.type
_entity_poly.pdbx_seq_one_letter_code
_entity_poly.pdbx_strand_id
1 'polypeptide(L)'
;MTLSASCVVFFFASELPHNNFRFIVREALGEFEFARLGGEGFGVNLWDITHEEVQRRMQVLLTTVREAPAANPVMISVGVGRLDAGDSLNQALIKADQTLYDSKHNGRNRFTYAP
;
A
#
# COMPACT_ATOMS: atom_id res chain seq x y z
N MET A 1 16.46 -19.28 -10.41
CA MET A 1 15.10 -18.93 -10.87
C MET A 1 14.36 -18.38 -9.66
N THR A 2 14.46 -17.08 -9.42
CA THR A 2 13.72 -16.44 -8.32
C THR A 2 12.29 -16.32 -8.81
N LEU A 3 11.37 -17.08 -8.21
CA LEU A 3 9.94 -16.91 -8.46
C LEU A 3 9.55 -15.51 -7.96
N SER A 4 9.50 -14.59 -8.90
CA SER A 4 8.81 -13.31 -8.86
C SER A 4 7.48 -13.44 -8.10
N ALA A 5 7.42 -12.92 -6.87
CA ALA A 5 6.18 -12.90 -6.09
C ALA A 5 5.37 -11.66 -6.48
N SER A 6 4.04 -11.79 -6.50
CA SER A 6 3.14 -10.65 -6.65
C SER A 6 2.59 -10.26 -5.29
N CYS A 7 2.42 -8.96 -5.04
CA CYS A 7 1.90 -8.42 -3.80
C CYS A 7 0.81 -7.41 -4.11
N VAL A 8 -0.29 -7.46 -3.36
CA VAL A 8 -1.31 -6.42 -3.40
C VAL A 8 -1.11 -5.50 -2.22
N VAL A 9 -0.91 -4.22 -2.51
CA VAL A 9 -0.81 -3.16 -1.51
C VAL A 9 -2.15 -2.46 -1.45
N PHE A 10 -2.67 -2.26 -0.24
CA PHE A 10 -3.92 -1.58 0.01
C PHE A 10 -3.72 -0.47 1.05
N PHE A 11 -4.16 0.75 0.75
CA PHE A 11 -4.02 1.86 1.68
C PHE A 11 -5.31 2.68 1.80
N PHE A 12 -5.43 3.32 2.96
CA PHE A 12 -6.53 4.20 3.30
C PHE A 12 -6.02 5.63 3.49
N ALA A 13 -6.60 6.56 2.74
CA ALA A 13 -6.26 7.98 2.81
C ALA A 13 -7.50 8.76 3.23
N SER A 14 -7.89 8.69 4.50
CA SER A 14 -9.09 9.35 5.03
C SER A 14 -8.94 10.83 5.35
N GLU A 15 -7.79 11.44 5.07
CA GLU A 15 -7.48 12.77 5.60
C GLU A 15 -6.82 13.72 4.58
N LEU A 16 -6.83 13.42 3.27
CA LEU A 16 -6.22 14.28 2.23
C LEU A 16 -7.23 14.93 1.26
N PRO A 17 -7.02 16.20 0.87
CA PRO A 17 -7.57 16.70 -0.38
C PRO A 17 -6.95 15.90 -1.53
N HIS A 18 -7.81 15.20 -2.28
CA HIS A 18 -7.50 14.11 -3.23
C HIS A 18 -6.37 14.36 -4.26
N ASN A 19 -5.93 15.61 -4.49
CA ASN A 19 -5.01 15.94 -5.57
C ASN A 19 -3.55 15.55 -5.32
N ASN A 20 -3.00 15.68 -4.10
CA ASN A 20 -1.55 15.45 -3.89
C ASN A 20 -1.21 13.97 -3.70
N PHE A 21 -2.15 13.19 -3.16
CA PHE A 21 -1.91 11.79 -2.80
C PHE A 21 -1.56 10.92 -3.99
N ARG A 22 -2.31 11.09 -5.09
CA ARG A 22 -2.09 10.34 -6.32
C ARG A 22 -0.70 10.59 -6.91
N PHE A 23 -0.16 11.81 -6.80
CA PHE A 23 1.20 12.11 -7.24
C PHE A 23 2.23 11.41 -6.37
N ILE A 24 2.08 11.45 -5.04
CA ILE A 24 3.00 10.79 -4.10
C ILE A 24 3.04 9.28 -4.32
N VAL A 25 1.88 8.65 -4.48
CA VAL A 25 1.80 7.22 -4.77
C VAL A 25 2.43 6.90 -6.13
N ARG A 26 2.24 7.75 -7.14
CA ARG A 26 2.88 7.59 -8.45
C ARG A 26 4.40 7.77 -8.40
N GLU A 27 4.93 8.64 -7.55
CA GLU A 27 6.37 8.77 -7.37
C GLU A 27 6.97 7.49 -6.74
N ALA A 28 6.29 6.91 -5.75
CA ALA A 28 6.78 5.73 -5.04
C ALA A 28 6.55 4.40 -5.79
N LEU A 29 5.45 4.31 -6.55
CA LEU A 29 4.92 3.07 -7.13
C LEU A 29 4.50 3.22 -8.60
N GLY A 30 5.01 4.23 -9.32
CA GLY A 30 4.52 4.64 -10.64
C GLY A 30 4.65 3.61 -11.76
N GLU A 31 5.53 2.62 -11.60
CA GLU A 31 5.67 1.49 -12.52
C GLU A 31 4.58 0.42 -12.35
N PHE A 32 3.78 0.50 -11.27
CA PHE A 32 2.77 -0.49 -10.91
C PHE A 32 1.35 -0.03 -11.23
N GLU A 33 0.43 -1.00 -11.35
CA GLU A 33 -0.98 -0.72 -11.61
C GLU A 33 -1.68 -0.23 -10.35
N PHE A 34 -2.16 1.01 -10.41
CA PHE A 34 -2.94 1.67 -9.37
C PHE A 34 -4.43 1.60 -9.68
N ALA A 35 -5.22 1.15 -8.72
CA ALA A 35 -6.68 1.07 -8.80
C ALA A 35 -7.35 1.76 -7.60
N ARG A 36 -8.49 2.41 -7.84
CA ARG A 36 -9.38 2.87 -6.76
C ARG A 36 -10.39 1.77 -6.48
N LEU A 37 -10.45 1.31 -5.23
CA LEU A 37 -11.29 0.16 -4.85
C LEU A 37 -12.65 0.58 -4.26
N GLY A 38 -12.84 1.87 -3.96
CA GLY A 38 -14.10 2.45 -3.51
C GLY A 38 -13.91 3.35 -2.28
N GLY A 39 -14.81 4.32 -2.06
CA GLY A 39 -14.70 5.28 -0.95
C GLY A 39 -13.34 5.99 -0.93
N GLU A 40 -12.58 5.79 0.15
CA GLU A 40 -11.22 6.33 0.36
C GLU A 40 -10.11 5.27 0.20
N GLY A 41 -10.47 4.07 -0.28
CA GLY A 41 -9.59 2.93 -0.46
C GLY A 41 -8.96 2.88 -1.85
N PHE A 42 -7.66 2.59 -1.87
CA PHE A 42 -6.87 2.46 -3.09
C PHE A 42 -5.97 1.22 -3.00
N GLY A 43 -5.80 0.54 -4.13
CA GLY A 43 -4.96 -0.64 -4.27
C GLY A 43 -3.87 -0.45 -5.31
N VAL A 44 -2.73 -1.11 -5.12
CA VAL A 44 -1.66 -1.21 -6.10
C VAL A 44 -1.24 -2.67 -6.23
N ASN A 45 -1.18 -3.18 -7.45
CA ASN A 45 -0.65 -4.51 -7.73
C ASN A 45 0.85 -4.43 -8.04
N LEU A 46 1.67 -5.00 -7.17
CA LEU A 46 3.12 -5.06 -7.32
C LEU A 46 3.50 -6.44 -7.87
N TRP A 47 3.92 -6.51 -9.13
CA TRP A 47 4.48 -7.73 -9.72
C TRP A 47 6.01 -7.68 -9.68
N ASP A 48 6.65 -8.84 -9.70
CA ASP A 48 8.11 -8.95 -9.79
C ASP A 48 8.88 -8.17 -8.73
N ILE A 49 8.39 -8.26 -7.51
CA ILE A 49 8.96 -7.56 -6.36
C ILE A 49 9.30 -8.54 -5.25
N THR A 50 10.45 -8.32 -4.61
CA THR A 50 10.84 -9.07 -3.41
C THR A 50 10.20 -8.46 -2.17
N HIS A 51 10.10 -9.24 -1.09
CA HIS A 51 9.61 -8.71 0.19
C HIS A 51 10.43 -7.51 0.67
N GLU A 52 11.76 -7.56 0.56
CA GLU A 52 12.66 -6.47 0.94
C GLU A 52 12.37 -5.18 0.15
N GLU A 53 12.13 -5.30 -1.16
CA GLU A 53 11.81 -4.15 -2.01
C GLU A 53 10.42 -3.59 -1.71
N VAL A 54 9.44 -4.43 -1.37
CA VAL A 54 8.16 -3.98 -0.84
C VAL A 54 8.38 -3.17 0.43
N GLN A 55 9.12 -3.69 1.42
CA GLN A 55 9.37 -2.98 2.69
C GLN A 55 10.03 -1.62 2.44
N ARG A 56 11.05 -1.57 1.57
CA ARG A 56 11.74 -0.33 1.21
C ARG A 56 10.78 0.69 0.61
N ARG A 57 9.96 0.28 -0.36
CA ARG A 57 8.98 1.17 -1.02
C ARG A 57 7.89 1.63 -0.09
N MET A 58 7.40 0.77 0.81
CA MET A 58 6.41 1.16 1.81
C MET A 58 6.99 2.18 2.79
N GLN A 59 8.24 2.02 3.20
CA GLN A 59 8.90 2.99 4.07
C GLN A 59 9.08 4.36 3.39
N VAL A 60 9.47 4.37 2.10
CA VAL A 60 9.53 5.59 1.29
C VAL A 60 8.14 6.23 1.20
N LEU A 61 7.11 5.46 0.84
CA LEU A 61 5.74 5.96 0.71
C LEU A 61 5.24 6.61 2.02
N LEU A 62 5.40 5.93 3.16
CA LEU A 62 5.01 6.47 4.48
C LEU A 62 5.74 7.78 4.81
N THR A 63 7.04 7.83 4.51
CA THR A 63 7.88 9.01 4.77
C THR A 63 7.47 10.17 3.87
N THR A 64 7.31 9.93 2.56
CA THR A 64 6.92 10.95 1.59
C THR A 64 5.52 11.51 1.87
N VAL A 65 4.56 10.68 2.27
CA VAL A 65 3.22 11.16 2.63
C VAL A 65 3.27 12.04 3.88
N ARG A 66 4.04 11.63 4.89
CA ARG A 66 4.19 12.40 6.15
C ARG A 66 4.89 13.75 5.93
N GLU A 67 5.86 13.79 5.03
CA GLU A 67 6.67 14.99 4.74
C GLU A 67 6.07 15.87 3.64
N ALA A 68 5.01 15.41 2.97
CA ALA A 68 4.35 16.17 1.92
C ALA A 68 3.77 17.49 2.48
N PRO A 69 3.99 18.62 1.80
CA PRO A 69 3.37 19.89 2.19
C PRO A 69 1.84 19.80 2.17
N ALA A 70 1.23 19.89 3.34
CA ALA A 70 -0.22 19.87 3.52
C ALA A 70 -0.62 20.82 4.65
N ALA A 71 -1.84 21.36 4.58
CA ALA A 71 -2.37 22.25 5.62
C ALA A 71 -2.46 21.57 7.00
N ASN A 72 -2.67 20.25 7.02
CA ASN A 72 -2.58 19.40 8.19
C ASN A 72 -1.69 18.20 7.85
N PRO A 73 -0.81 17.75 8.77
CA PRO A 73 -0.01 16.54 8.56
C PRO A 73 -0.91 15.34 8.28
N VAL A 74 -0.63 14.62 7.21
CA VAL A 74 -1.37 13.41 6.88
C VAL A 74 -0.55 12.17 7.17
N MET A 75 -1.23 11.20 7.75
CA MET A 75 -0.72 9.84 7.92
C MET A 75 -1.60 8.86 7.14
N ILE A 76 -0.96 7.89 6.51
CA ILE A 76 -1.66 6.76 5.88
C ILE A 76 -1.36 5.48 6.64
N SER A 77 -2.28 4.53 6.56
CA SER A 77 -2.04 3.14 6.97
C SER A 77 -2.03 2.28 5.72
N VAL A 78 -1.16 1.28 5.69
CA VAL A 78 -0.97 0.42 4.52
C VAL A 78 -1.03 -1.05 4.93
N GLY A 79 -1.88 -1.83 4.27
CA GLY A 79 -1.85 -3.28 4.34
C GLY A 79 -1.21 -3.86 3.09
N VAL A 80 -0.43 -4.91 3.25
CA VAL A 80 0.18 -5.64 2.14
C VAL A 80 -0.17 -7.10 2.25
N GLY A 81 -0.78 -7.66 1.21
CA GLY A 81 -1.07 -9.08 1.08
C GLY A 81 -0.25 -9.67 -0.05
N ARG A 82 0.58 -10.68 0.24
CA ARG A 82 1.28 -11.44 -0.79
C ARG A 82 0.31 -12.37 -1.50
N LEU A 83 0.47 -12.44 -2.81
CA LEU A 83 -0.19 -13.37 -3.70
C LEU A 83 0.77 -14.54 -3.96
N ASP A 84 0.49 -15.69 -3.35
CA ASP A 84 1.28 -16.89 -3.58
C ASP A 84 0.83 -17.67 -4.81
N ALA A 85 1.67 -18.61 -5.26
CA ALA A 85 1.35 -19.47 -6.37
C ALA A 85 0.10 -20.32 -6.06
N GLY A 86 -0.98 -20.07 -6.80
CA GLY A 86 -2.28 -20.75 -6.60
C GLY A 86 -3.30 -19.92 -5.80
N ASP A 87 -2.90 -18.79 -5.21
CA ASP A 87 -3.86 -17.85 -4.64
C ASP A 87 -4.59 -17.09 -5.74
N SER A 88 -5.85 -16.75 -5.45
CA SER A 88 -6.60 -15.77 -6.22
C SER A 88 -6.26 -14.35 -5.79
N LEU A 89 -6.39 -13.38 -6.71
CA LEU A 89 -6.26 -11.96 -6.39
C LEU A 89 -7.16 -11.54 -5.22
N ASN A 90 -8.35 -12.14 -5.11
CA ASN A 90 -9.28 -11.88 -4.02
C ASN A 90 -8.72 -12.29 -2.65
N GLN A 91 -7.98 -13.41 -2.57
CA GLN A 91 -7.31 -13.81 -1.32
C GLN A 91 -6.22 -12.82 -0.92
N ALA A 92 -5.41 -12.35 -1.88
CA ALA A 92 -4.41 -11.32 -1.60
C ALA A 92 -5.05 -9.99 -1.16
N LEU A 93 -6.18 -9.60 -1.75
CA LEU A 93 -6.96 -8.43 -1.32
C LEU A 93 -7.49 -8.59 0.11
N ILE A 94 -8.00 -9.77 0.49
CA ILE A 94 -8.44 -10.05 1.85
C ILE A 94 -7.26 -9.93 2.84
N LYS A 95 -6.09 -10.50 2.51
CA LYS A 95 -4.86 -10.35 3.31
C LYS A 95 -4.45 -8.88 3.45
N ALA A 96 -4.50 -8.12 2.36
CA ALA A 96 -4.17 -6.69 2.35
C ALA A 96 -5.16 -5.87 3.18
N ASP A 97 -6.45 -6.19 3.16
CA ASP A 97 -7.45 -5.51 3.98
C ASP A 97 -7.29 -5.81 5.48
N GLN A 98 -7.05 -7.08 5.84
CA GLN A 98 -6.78 -7.48 7.22
C GLN A 98 -5.54 -6.78 7.80
N THR A 99 -4.44 -6.76 7.04
CA THR A 99 -3.22 -6.07 7.44
C THR A 99 -3.37 -4.55 7.49
N LEU A 100 -4.23 -3.98 6.65
CA LEU A 100 -4.60 -2.57 6.73
C LEU A 100 -5.40 -2.28 8.00
N TYR A 101 -6.34 -3.15 8.34
CA TYR A 101 -7.09 -3.06 9.60
C TYR A 101 -6.13 -3.08 10.79
N ASP A 102 -5.17 -4.00 10.81
CA ASP A 102 -4.14 -4.07 11.86
C ASP A 102 -3.30 -2.81 11.92
N SER A 103 -2.90 -2.27 10.77
CA SER A 103 -2.13 -1.01 10.71
C SER A 103 -2.90 0.16 11.30
N LYS A 104 -4.21 0.25 11.04
CA LYS A 104 -5.09 1.29 11.58
C LYS A 104 -5.26 1.18 13.10
N HIS A 105 -5.42 -0.04 13.62
CA HIS A 105 -5.72 -0.28 15.03
C HIS A 105 -4.47 -0.35 15.93
N ASN A 106 -3.29 -0.58 15.36
CA ASN A 106 -2.03 -0.66 16.12
C ASN A 106 -1.23 0.65 16.16
N GLY A 107 -1.82 1.79 15.83
CA GLY A 107 -1.18 3.11 15.98
C GLY A 107 -1.04 3.93 14.69
N ARG A 108 -1.60 3.46 13.56
CA ARG A 108 -1.59 4.14 12.25
C ARG A 108 -0.15 4.42 11.77
N ASN A 109 -0.01 5.18 10.68
CA ASN A 109 1.26 5.61 10.10
C ASN A 109 2.30 4.50 9.93
N ARG A 110 1.85 3.34 9.46
CA ARG A 110 2.67 2.13 9.32
C ARG A 110 2.14 1.26 8.21
N PHE A 111 2.95 0.27 7.84
CA PHE A 111 2.49 -0.85 7.04
C PHE A 111 2.54 -2.16 7.83
N THR A 112 1.63 -3.07 7.51
CA THR A 112 1.65 -4.47 7.95
C THR A 112 1.67 -5.36 6.72
N TYR A 113 2.44 -6.44 6.77
CA TYR A 113 2.58 -7.39 5.67
C TYR A 113 2.08 -8.78 6.08
N ALA A 114 1.29 -9.39 5.21
CA ALA A 114 0.85 -10.78 5.32
C ALA A 114 1.41 -11.60 4.15
N PRO A 115 2.06 -12.74 4.41
CA PRO A 115 2.43 -13.70 3.38
C PRO A 115 1.18 -14.37 2.77
#